data_AF-A0A2V8UA78-F1
#
_entry.id   AF-A0A2V8UA78-F1
#
_cell.length_a   1.000
_cell.length_b   1.000
_cell.length_c   1.000
_cell.angle_alpha   90.00
_cell.angle_beta   90.00
_cell.angle_gamma   90.00
#
_symmetry.space_group_name_H-M   'P 1'
#
loop_
_entity.id
_entity.type
_entity.pdbx_description
1 polymer ?
#
loop_
_entity_poly.entity_id
_entity_poly.type
_entity_poly.pdbx_seq_one_letter_code
_entity_poly.pdbx_strand_id
1 'polypeptide(L)'
;QVGQLLEELAARGVSLRPDCYLGDEWFSPQGVPAIAIPFYLAHPRLKTLELHQMLEVEGGTTEWCRMLLRHECGHAIDHAYKFSSRRQWQKIFGSPDTEYTPETYRPRPHSRSFVRHLPNWYAQAHPDEDFAETFAVWLATPPEEWRKRYHGWKALEKLEYVHALMHEAASSPPAVTRGRRISEA
;
A
#
# COMPACT_ATOMS: atom_id res chain seq x y z
N GLN A 1 12.79 -9.85 2.47
CA GLN A 1 11.71 -9.12 1.77
C GLN A 1 11.59 -7.70 2.28
N VAL A 2 11.46 -7.46 3.59
CA VAL A 2 11.48 -6.11 4.19
C VAL A 2 12.71 -5.27 3.80
N GLY A 3 13.92 -5.84 3.84
CA GLY A 3 15.13 -5.12 3.41
C GLY A 3 15.06 -4.58 1.98
N GLN A 4 14.48 -5.36 1.06
CA GLN A 4 14.26 -4.93 -0.33
C GLN A 4 13.31 -3.74 -0.42
N LEU A 5 12.22 -3.75 0.36
CA LEU A 5 11.28 -2.62 0.40
C LEU A 5 11.99 -1.34 0.88
N LEU A 6 12.81 -1.44 1.92
CA LEU A 6 13.56 -0.30 2.45
C LEU A 6 14.58 0.24 1.43
N GLU A 7 15.22 -0.64 0.66
CA GLU A 7 16.11 -0.24 -0.44
C GLU A 7 15.33 0.46 -1.57
N GLU A 8 14.15 -0.03 -1.94
CA GLU A 8 13.28 0.59 -2.95
C GLU A 8 12.84 2.01 -2.52
N LEU A 9 12.43 2.16 -1.25
CA LEU A 9 12.08 3.46 -0.68
C LEU A 9 13.26 4.43 -0.71
N ALA A 10 14.43 3.97 -0.26
CA ALA A 10 15.65 4.77 -0.26
C ALA A 10 16.05 5.19 -1.68
N ALA A 11 15.96 4.28 -2.65
CA ALA A 11 16.24 4.57 -4.06
C ALA A 11 15.30 5.62 -4.67
N ARG A 12 14.09 5.77 -4.12
CA ARG A 12 13.11 6.81 -4.50
C ARG A 12 13.17 8.07 -3.65
N GLY A 13 14.12 8.17 -2.71
CA GLY A 13 14.27 9.32 -1.83
C GLY A 13 13.20 9.42 -0.73
N VAL A 14 12.48 8.33 -0.45
CA VAL A 14 11.49 8.29 0.64
C VAL A 14 12.22 7.96 1.94
N SER A 15 12.17 8.90 2.89
CA SER A 15 12.88 8.81 4.18
C SER A 15 12.17 7.93 5.21
N LEU A 16 10.85 7.72 5.05
CA LEU A 16 10.07 6.90 5.98
C LEU A 16 10.56 5.45 5.97
N ARG A 17 10.74 4.90 7.16
CA ARG A 17 11.02 3.48 7.38
C ARG A 17 9.93 2.90 8.27
N PRO A 18 8.88 2.28 7.70
CA PRO A 18 7.80 1.72 8.50
C PRO A 18 8.30 0.63 9.44
N ASP A 19 7.78 0.63 10.67
CA ASP A 19 8.00 -0.47 11.60
C ASP A 19 7.32 -1.74 11.04
N CYS A 20 8.07 -2.82 10.87
CA CYS A 20 7.52 -4.10 10.40
C CYS A 20 7.48 -5.09 11.56
N TYR A 21 6.33 -5.74 11.78
CA TYR A 21 6.15 -6.71 12.86
C TYR A 21 5.28 -7.88 12.40
N LEU A 22 5.29 -8.99 13.16
CA LEU A 22 4.44 -10.14 12.85
C LEU A 22 3.03 -9.93 13.44
N GLY A 23 2.01 -10.12 12.61
CA GLY A 23 0.60 -10.09 12.98
C GLY A 23 -0.16 -11.27 12.39
N ASP A 24 -1.49 -11.24 12.49
CA ASP A 24 -2.35 -12.32 11.99
C ASP A 24 -2.60 -12.22 10.48
N GLU A 25 -2.60 -10.99 9.94
CA GLU A 25 -2.85 -10.67 8.53
C GLU A 25 -1.97 -9.50 8.05
N TRP A 26 -2.02 -9.21 6.74
CA TRP A 26 -1.45 -7.98 6.18
C TRP A 26 -2.29 -6.80 6.61
N PHE A 27 -1.65 -5.82 7.24
CA PHE A 27 -2.38 -4.66 7.77
C PHE A 27 -1.44 -3.48 8.03
N SER A 28 -1.95 -2.27 7.85
CA SER A 28 -1.32 -1.04 8.33
C SER A 28 -2.22 -0.38 9.39
N PRO A 29 -1.78 -0.30 10.67
CA PRO A 29 -2.63 0.25 11.72
C PRO A 29 -2.89 1.74 11.51
N GLN A 30 -4.17 2.12 11.60
CA GLN A 30 -4.60 3.50 11.38
C GLN A 30 -3.77 4.50 12.21
N GLY A 31 -3.19 5.49 11.53
CA GLY A 31 -2.42 6.55 12.17
C GLY A 31 -1.04 6.13 12.67
N VAL A 32 -0.58 4.93 12.34
CA VAL A 32 0.74 4.41 12.70
C VAL A 32 1.51 4.04 11.42
N PRO A 33 2.74 4.53 11.22
CA PRO A 33 3.56 4.14 10.07
C PRO A 33 4.18 2.75 10.30
N ALA A 34 3.35 1.71 10.29
CA ALA A 34 3.77 0.33 10.51
C ALA A 34 3.06 -0.65 9.57
N ILE A 35 3.67 -1.82 9.40
CA ILE A 35 3.20 -2.91 8.55
C ILE A 35 3.19 -4.19 9.40
N ALA A 36 2.01 -4.76 9.58
CA ALA A 36 1.83 -6.13 10.06
C ALA A 36 2.08 -7.09 8.89
N ILE A 37 2.94 -8.08 9.15
CA ILE A 37 3.25 -9.17 8.22
C ILE A 37 2.67 -10.45 8.83
N PRO A 38 1.88 -11.23 8.09
CA PRO A 38 1.32 -12.46 8.64
C PRO A 38 2.40 -13.39 9.20
N PHE A 39 2.21 -13.85 10.44
CA PHE A 39 3.17 -14.66 11.16
C PHE A 39 3.50 -15.97 10.41
N TYR A 40 2.54 -16.50 9.65
CA TYR A 40 2.73 -17.73 8.90
C TYR A 40 3.81 -17.59 7.81
N LEU A 41 4.14 -16.38 7.37
CA LEU A 41 5.21 -16.13 6.40
C LEU A 41 6.61 -16.29 7.01
N ALA A 42 6.73 -16.27 8.34
CA ALA A 42 8.02 -16.32 9.04
C ALA A 42 8.71 -17.68 8.97
N HIS A 43 7.98 -18.77 8.69
CA HIS A 43 8.56 -20.11 8.68
C HIS A 43 7.86 -21.08 7.70
N PRO A 44 8.59 -21.91 6.93
CA PRO A 44 7.99 -22.83 5.95
C PRO A 44 6.89 -23.75 6.51
N ARG A 45 7.08 -24.28 7.73
CA ARG A 45 6.07 -25.11 8.41
C ARG A 45 4.76 -24.37 8.69
N LEU A 46 4.82 -23.07 8.98
CA LEU A 46 3.62 -22.27 9.21
C LEU A 46 2.91 -22.00 7.89
N LYS A 47 3.64 -21.72 6.80
CA LYS A 47 3.06 -21.64 5.45
C LYS A 47 2.35 -22.93 5.05
N THR A 48 2.94 -24.10 5.36
CA THR A 48 2.29 -25.39 5.10
C THR A 48 0.99 -25.55 5.89
N LEU A 49 0.99 -25.14 7.16
CA LEU A 49 -0.20 -25.18 8.01
C LEU A 49 -1.29 -24.22 7.51
N GLU A 50 -0.91 -23.00 7.14
CA GLU A 50 -1.80 -21.99 6.56
C GLU A 50 -2.46 -22.52 5.27
N LEU A 51 -1.66 -23.05 4.35
CA LEU A 51 -2.15 -23.65 3.11
C LEU A 51 -3.16 -24.77 3.37
N HIS A 52 -2.93 -25.59 4.40
CA HIS A 52 -3.82 -26.70 4.73
C HIS A 52 -5.15 -26.21 5.33
N GLN A 53 -5.15 -25.12 6.09
CA GLN A 53 -6.35 -24.60 6.77
C GLN A 53 -7.15 -23.63 5.89
N MET A 54 -6.46 -22.73 5.20
CA MET A 54 -7.04 -21.62 4.44
C MET A 54 -7.04 -21.85 2.93
N LEU A 55 -6.41 -22.94 2.45
CA LEU A 55 -6.25 -23.30 1.03
C LEU A 55 -5.41 -22.32 0.20
N GLU A 56 -4.84 -21.30 0.85
CA GLU A 56 -3.98 -20.30 0.25
C GLU A 56 -2.94 -19.83 1.28
N VAL A 57 -1.83 -19.27 0.81
CA VAL A 57 -0.86 -18.57 1.65
C VAL A 57 -0.68 -17.20 1.04
N GLU A 58 -1.38 -16.19 1.56
CA GLU A 58 -1.30 -14.83 1.06
C GLU A 58 0.12 -14.27 1.23
N GLY A 59 0.73 -13.82 0.13
CA GLY A 59 2.15 -13.47 0.12
C GLY A 59 3.09 -14.69 0.23
N GLY A 60 2.62 -15.90 -0.08
CA GLY A 60 3.41 -17.13 0.01
C GLY A 60 4.64 -17.12 -0.90
N THR A 61 4.55 -16.46 -2.06
CA THR A 61 5.63 -16.27 -3.04
C THR A 61 6.38 -14.95 -2.84
N THR A 62 7.61 -14.88 -3.33
CA THR A 62 8.41 -13.64 -3.26
C THR A 62 7.74 -12.48 -3.97
N GLU A 63 7.17 -12.71 -5.15
CA GLU A 63 6.52 -11.64 -5.93
C GLU A 63 5.29 -11.11 -5.20
N TRP A 64 4.42 -12.01 -4.74
CA TRP A 64 3.19 -11.61 -4.08
C TRP A 64 3.45 -10.91 -2.73
N CYS A 65 4.40 -11.41 -1.94
CA CYS A 65 4.80 -10.75 -0.70
C CYS A 65 5.38 -9.35 -0.94
N ARG A 66 6.15 -9.15 -2.02
CA ARG A 66 6.61 -7.81 -2.42
C ARG A 66 5.45 -6.91 -2.83
N MET A 67 4.46 -7.44 -3.55
CA MET A 67 3.28 -6.66 -3.91
C MET A 67 2.52 -6.18 -2.67
N LEU A 68 2.27 -7.06 -1.71
CA LEU A 68 1.59 -6.75 -0.46
C LEU A 68 2.40 -5.79 0.42
N LEU A 69 3.72 -6.00 0.56
CA LEU A 69 4.59 -5.07 1.28
C LEU A 69 4.55 -3.64 0.72
N ARG A 70 4.53 -3.48 -0.60
CA ARG A 70 4.44 -2.17 -1.24
C ARG A 70 3.06 -1.53 -1.03
N HIS A 71 2.01 -2.35 -1.07
CA HIS A 71 0.65 -1.93 -0.80
C HIS A 71 0.51 -1.42 0.65
N GLU A 72 0.89 -2.23 1.65
CA GLU A 72 0.85 -1.83 3.06
C GLU A 72 1.75 -0.63 3.36
N CYS A 73 2.88 -0.52 2.65
CA CYS A 73 3.72 0.66 2.76
C CYS A 73 3.01 1.93 2.25
N GLY A 74 2.10 1.82 1.28
CA GLY A 74 1.26 2.92 0.83
C GLY A 74 0.38 3.44 1.97
N HIS A 75 -0.30 2.56 2.70
CA HIS A 75 -1.06 2.94 3.89
C HIS A 75 -0.16 3.55 4.98
N ALA A 76 0.98 2.93 5.28
CA ALA A 76 1.91 3.45 6.28
C ALA A 76 2.42 4.86 5.92
N ILE A 77 2.66 5.13 4.63
CA ILE A 77 3.02 6.45 4.11
C ILE A 77 1.86 7.44 4.30
N ASP A 78 0.63 7.06 3.97
CA ASP A 78 -0.53 7.93 4.20
C ASP A 78 -0.68 8.27 5.69
N HIS A 79 -0.56 7.30 6.58
CA HIS A 79 -0.64 7.50 8.02
C HIS A 79 0.48 8.41 8.56
N ALA A 80 1.70 8.26 8.04
CA ALA A 80 2.85 9.07 8.45
C ALA A 80 2.68 10.56 8.08
N TYR A 81 2.18 10.84 6.88
CA TYR A 81 2.10 12.20 6.33
C TYR A 81 0.68 12.80 6.36
N LYS A 82 -0.32 12.01 6.74
CA LYS A 82 -1.75 12.34 6.76
C LYS A 82 -2.25 12.85 5.41
N PHE A 83 -1.86 12.22 4.30
CA PHE A 83 -2.21 12.71 2.96
C PHE A 83 -3.72 12.67 2.70
N SER A 84 -4.41 11.65 3.20
CA SER A 84 -5.87 11.45 3.13
C SER A 84 -6.69 12.59 3.76
N SER A 85 -6.11 13.34 4.70
CA SER A 85 -6.74 14.55 5.26
C SER A 85 -6.77 15.75 4.30
N ARG A 86 -5.97 15.71 3.22
CA ARG A 86 -5.84 16.83 2.29
C ARG A 86 -6.99 16.85 1.29
N ARG A 87 -7.57 18.04 1.06
CA ARG A 87 -8.65 18.24 0.07
C ARG A 87 -8.30 17.74 -1.34
N GLN A 88 -7.05 17.94 -1.77
CA GLN A 88 -6.61 17.48 -3.10
C GLN A 88 -6.57 15.96 -3.20
N TRP A 89 -6.17 15.27 -2.12
CA TRP A 89 -6.21 13.82 -2.06
C TRP A 89 -7.65 13.32 -2.19
N GLN A 90 -8.56 13.92 -1.43
CA GLN A 90 -9.98 13.54 -1.44
C GLN A 90 -10.65 13.78 -2.79
N LYS A 91 -10.24 14.83 -3.51
CA LYS A 91 -10.71 15.11 -4.87
C LYS A 91 -10.26 14.04 -5.88
N ILE A 92 -9.08 13.46 -5.68
CA ILE A 92 -8.46 12.51 -6.62
C ILE A 92 -8.91 11.07 -6.34
N PHE A 93 -8.90 10.64 -5.08
CA PHE A 93 -9.18 9.26 -4.67
C PHE A 93 -10.62 9.07 -4.19
N GLY A 94 -11.21 10.08 -3.54
CA GLY A 94 -12.51 10.00 -2.88
C GLY A 94 -12.42 10.27 -1.39
N SER A 95 -13.53 10.15 -0.67
CA SER A 95 -13.55 10.36 0.78
C SER A 95 -12.93 9.16 1.50
N PRO A 96 -11.92 9.32 2.37
CA PRO A 96 -11.41 8.23 3.20
C PRO A 96 -12.45 7.75 4.23
N ASP A 97 -13.45 8.58 4.55
CA ASP A 97 -14.57 8.22 5.42
C ASP A 97 -15.67 7.40 4.70
N THR A 98 -15.39 6.92 3.49
CA THR A 98 -16.34 6.07 2.75
C THR A 98 -16.48 4.74 3.50
N GLU A 99 -17.70 4.20 3.58
CA GLU A 99 -17.90 2.95 4.29
C GLU A 99 -17.16 1.80 3.59
N TYR A 100 -16.26 1.14 4.32
CA TYR A 100 -15.52 -0.01 3.82
C TYR A 100 -16.46 -1.23 3.75
N THR A 101 -16.89 -1.59 2.54
CA THR A 101 -17.88 -2.65 2.30
C THR A 101 -17.35 -3.74 1.37
N PRO A 102 -16.24 -4.41 1.73
CA PRO A 102 -15.53 -5.36 0.86
C PRO A 102 -16.42 -6.52 0.40
N GLU A 103 -17.36 -6.96 1.25
CA GLU A 103 -18.28 -8.06 0.93
C GLU A 103 -19.27 -7.76 -0.20
N THR A 104 -19.56 -6.48 -0.44
CA THR A 104 -20.53 -6.05 -1.47
C THR A 104 -19.88 -5.35 -2.64
N TYR A 105 -18.56 -5.15 -2.59
CA TYR A 105 -17.80 -4.49 -3.62
C TYR A 105 -17.86 -5.26 -4.94
N ARG A 106 -18.29 -4.57 -6.00
CA ARG A 106 -18.34 -5.11 -7.36
C ARG A 106 -17.41 -4.31 -8.28
N PRO A 107 -16.26 -4.88 -8.69
CA PRO A 107 -15.32 -4.18 -9.53
C PRO A 107 -15.92 -3.88 -10.91
N ARG A 108 -15.44 -2.80 -11.53
CA ARG A 108 -15.70 -2.48 -12.94
C ARG A 108 -14.45 -2.86 -13.75
N PRO A 109 -14.40 -4.04 -14.40
CA PRO A 109 -13.16 -4.58 -14.96
C PRO A 109 -12.48 -3.73 -16.03
N HIS A 110 -13.27 -2.99 -16.80
CA HIS A 110 -12.83 -2.13 -17.89
C HIS A 110 -12.56 -0.68 -17.46
N SER A 111 -12.70 -0.37 -16.16
CA SER A 111 -12.39 0.96 -15.66
C SER A 111 -10.92 1.30 -15.89
N ARG A 112 -10.68 2.45 -16.51
CA ARG A 112 -9.34 3.06 -16.67
C ARG A 112 -9.03 4.08 -15.59
N SER A 113 -9.85 4.13 -14.53
CA SER A 113 -9.66 5.10 -13.43
C SER A 113 -8.70 4.60 -12.36
N PHE A 114 -8.31 3.34 -12.39
CA PHE A 114 -7.53 2.70 -11.33
C PHE A 114 -6.28 2.04 -11.91
N VAL A 115 -5.23 2.00 -11.09
CA VAL A 115 -4.06 1.18 -11.39
C VAL A 115 -4.40 -0.31 -11.25
N ARG A 116 -3.50 -1.18 -11.70
CA ARG A 116 -3.56 -2.62 -11.50
C ARG A 116 -2.28 -3.06 -10.79
N HIS A 117 -2.40 -3.39 -9.52
CA HIS A 117 -1.32 -3.94 -8.72
C HIS A 117 -1.76 -5.29 -8.15
N LEU A 118 -2.53 -5.31 -7.06
CA LEU A 118 -3.12 -6.52 -6.52
C LEU A 118 -4.25 -7.07 -7.43
N PRO A 119 -4.55 -8.39 -7.36
CA PRO A 119 -5.59 -9.02 -8.16
C PRO A 119 -7.00 -8.49 -7.81
N ASN A 120 -8.02 -8.98 -8.52
CA ASN A 120 -9.43 -8.69 -8.24
C ASN A 120 -9.83 -7.21 -8.26
N TRP A 121 -9.06 -6.38 -8.98
CA TRP A 121 -9.28 -4.93 -9.07
C TRP A 121 -9.31 -4.24 -7.70
N TYR A 122 -8.44 -4.68 -6.78
CA TYR A 122 -8.43 -4.25 -5.38
C TYR A 122 -8.41 -2.72 -5.20
N ALA A 123 -7.72 -2.00 -6.08
CA ALA A 123 -7.69 -0.54 -6.12
C ALA A 123 -9.07 0.17 -6.19
N GLN A 124 -10.16 -0.50 -6.57
CA GLN A 124 -11.50 0.13 -6.54
C GLN A 124 -12.33 -0.24 -5.29
N ALA A 125 -11.80 -1.03 -4.36
CA ALA A 125 -12.50 -1.43 -3.15
C ALA A 125 -12.79 -0.24 -2.22
N HIS A 126 -11.83 0.69 -2.07
CA HIS A 126 -11.98 1.90 -1.26
C HIS A 126 -10.94 2.97 -1.67
N PRO A 127 -11.18 4.28 -1.43
CA PRO A 127 -10.21 5.33 -1.74
C PRO A 127 -8.82 5.14 -1.11
N ASP A 128 -8.74 4.56 0.09
CA ASP A 128 -7.45 4.26 0.72
C ASP A 128 -6.70 3.14 -0.03
N GLU A 129 -7.42 2.11 -0.49
CA GLU A 129 -6.87 1.01 -1.30
C GLU A 129 -6.37 1.52 -2.65
N ASP A 130 -7.12 2.43 -3.28
CA ASP A 130 -6.74 3.09 -4.52
C ASP A 130 -5.42 3.86 -4.37
N PHE A 131 -5.25 4.57 -3.25
CA PHE A 131 -3.99 5.24 -2.94
C PHE A 131 -2.85 4.24 -2.70
N ALA A 132 -3.07 3.22 -1.88
CA ALA A 132 -2.06 2.21 -1.56
C ALA A 132 -1.58 1.45 -2.81
N GLU A 133 -2.51 1.03 -3.67
CA GLU A 133 -2.23 0.40 -4.95
C GLU A 133 -1.48 1.35 -5.90
N THR A 134 -1.88 2.62 -5.96
CA THR A 134 -1.22 3.65 -6.79
C THR A 134 0.21 3.89 -6.32
N PHE A 135 0.43 3.97 -4.99
CA PHE A 135 1.76 4.06 -4.39
C PHE A 135 2.61 2.84 -4.73
N ALA A 136 2.05 1.64 -4.62
CA ALA A 136 2.79 0.41 -4.89
C ALA A 136 3.28 0.35 -6.35
N VAL A 137 2.45 0.75 -7.31
CA VAL A 137 2.85 0.89 -8.73
C VAL A 137 3.92 1.95 -8.91
N TRP A 138 3.76 3.12 -8.28
CA TRP A 138 4.73 4.22 -8.35
C TRP A 138 6.11 3.80 -7.83
N LEU A 139 6.16 3.04 -6.73
CA LEU A 139 7.39 2.55 -6.12
C LEU A 139 8.07 1.50 -7.00
N ALA A 140 7.30 0.52 -7.48
CA ALA A 140 7.81 -0.61 -8.26
C ALA A 140 8.29 -0.24 -9.67
N THR A 141 7.77 0.83 -10.26
CA THR A 141 7.94 1.14 -11.69
C THR A 141 8.48 2.55 -11.91
N PRO A 142 9.52 2.77 -12.75
CA PRO A 142 10.02 4.10 -13.05
C PRO A 142 8.96 5.04 -13.67
N PRO A 143 9.09 6.37 -13.51
CA PRO A 143 8.12 7.34 -14.04
C PRO A 143 7.78 7.21 -15.53
N GLU A 144 8.79 7.03 -16.36
CA GLU A 144 8.65 6.83 -17.81
C GLU A 144 7.80 5.60 -18.17
N GLU A 145 7.92 4.53 -17.40
CA GLU A 145 7.25 3.26 -17.66
C GLU A 145 5.77 3.31 -17.27
N TRP A 146 5.43 3.83 -16.08
CA TRP A 146 4.02 3.94 -15.70
C TRP A 146 3.30 5.03 -16.47
N ARG A 147 3.96 6.13 -16.87
CA ARG A 147 3.37 7.13 -17.78
C ARG A 147 2.97 6.51 -19.11
N LYS A 148 3.83 5.66 -19.66
CA LYS A 148 3.54 4.92 -20.89
C LYS A 148 2.42 3.90 -20.68
N ARG A 149 2.46 3.13 -19.59
CA ARG A 149 1.47 2.08 -19.29
C ARG A 149 0.07 2.63 -19.08
N TYR A 150 -0.07 3.75 -18.38
CA TYR A 150 -1.34 4.37 -18.03
C TYR A 150 -1.69 5.58 -18.92
N HIS A 151 -1.04 5.73 -20.08
CA HIS A 151 -1.34 6.80 -21.01
C HIS A 151 -2.83 6.78 -21.43
N GLY A 152 -3.52 7.92 -21.26
CA GLY A 152 -4.95 8.05 -21.54
C GLY A 152 -5.88 7.40 -20.51
N TRP A 153 -5.35 6.94 -19.38
CA TRP A 153 -6.12 6.44 -18.25
C TRP A 153 -6.27 7.55 -17.20
N LYS A 154 -7.42 7.62 -16.53
CA LYS A 154 -7.60 8.55 -15.40
C LYS A 154 -6.71 8.16 -14.21
N ALA A 155 -6.29 6.89 -14.12
CA ALA A 155 -5.30 6.42 -13.15
C ALA A 155 -3.96 7.18 -13.24
N LEU A 156 -3.61 7.74 -14.41
CA LEU A 156 -2.37 8.49 -14.59
C LEU A 156 -2.34 9.76 -13.74
N GLU A 157 -3.48 10.44 -13.58
CA GLU A 157 -3.60 11.61 -12.70
C GLU A 157 -3.23 11.27 -11.24
N LYS A 158 -3.63 10.08 -10.79
CA LYS A 158 -3.32 9.57 -9.44
C LYS A 158 -1.83 9.29 -9.28
N LEU A 159 -1.20 8.66 -10.27
CA LEU A 159 0.24 8.39 -10.27
C LEU A 159 1.08 9.67 -10.26
N GLU A 160 0.71 10.67 -11.05
CA GLU A 160 1.37 11.98 -11.04
C GLU A 160 1.20 12.68 -9.68
N TYR A 161 0.01 12.58 -9.09
CA TYR A 161 -0.24 13.15 -7.78
C TYR A 161 0.57 12.45 -6.67
N VAL A 162 0.61 11.11 -6.65
CA VAL A 162 1.49 10.36 -5.74
C VAL A 162 2.95 10.71 -5.96
N HIS A 163 3.38 10.88 -7.22
CA HIS A 163 4.75 11.31 -7.52
C HIS A 163 5.07 12.69 -6.92
N ALA A 164 4.15 13.65 -7.00
CA ALA A 164 4.31 14.95 -6.36
C ALA A 164 4.35 14.85 -4.82
N LEU A 165 3.46 14.05 -4.22
CA LEU A 165 3.43 13.83 -2.76
C LEU A 165 4.75 13.21 -2.25
N MET A 166 5.32 12.25 -2.97
CA MET A 166 6.57 11.62 -2.56
C MET A 166 7.77 12.56 -2.70
N HIS A 167 7.74 13.46 -3.68
CA HIS A 167 8.77 14.50 -3.81
C HIS A 167 8.69 15.52 -2.66
N GLU A 168 7.48 15.90 -2.24
CA GLU A 168 7.26 16.72 -1.04
C GLU A 168 7.77 15.99 0.23
N ALA A 169 7.39 14.72 0.40
CA ALA A 169 7.81 13.89 1.53
C ALA A 169 9.33 13.71 1.63
N ALA A 170 10.06 13.73 0.51
CA ALA A 170 11.52 13.69 0.53
C ALA A 170 12.15 14.92 1.22
N SER A 171 11.45 16.05 1.26
CA SER A 171 11.92 17.31 1.84
C SER A 171 11.31 17.64 3.20
N SER A 172 10.30 16.89 3.64
CA SER A 172 9.53 17.17 4.85
C SER A 172 9.48 15.95 5.77
N PRO A 173 9.73 16.10 7.08
CA PRO A 173 9.60 14.96 8.00
C PRO A 173 8.14 14.51 8.09
N PRO A 174 7.87 13.21 8.33
CA PRO A 174 6.53 12.72 8.55
C PRO A 174 5.92 13.31 9.82
N ALA A 175 4.61 13.58 9.79
CA ALA A 175 3.85 14.09 10.94
C ALA A 175 3.73 13.05 12.07
N VAL A 176 3.78 11.77 11.73
CA VAL A 176 3.83 10.65 12.68
C VAL A 176 5.02 9.78 12.34
N THR A 177 5.94 9.62 13.28
CA THR A 177 7.15 8.79 13.12
C THR A 177 7.01 7.42 13.78
N ARG A 178 6.11 7.28 14.76
CA ARG A 178 5.85 6.03 15.48
C ARG A 178 4.47 6.09 16.14
N GLY A 179 3.82 4.93 16.26
CA GLY A 179 2.61 4.73 17.07
C GLY A 179 2.91 4.03 18.39
N ARG A 180 1.99 4.10 19.37
CA ARG A 180 2.07 3.28 20.59
C ARG A 180 1.91 1.81 20.21
N ARG A 181 2.85 0.95 20.62
CA ARG A 181 2.66 -0.50 20.52
C ARG A 181 1.74 -0.94 21.67
N ILE A 182 0.84 -1.90 21.44
CA ILE A 182 -0.01 -2.47 22.52
C ILE A 182 0.86 -3.07 23.64
N SER A 183 2.06 -3.57 23.31
CA SER A 183 3.04 -4.06 24.29
C SER A 183 3.66 -2.97 25.19
N GLU A 184 3.35 -1.69 24.95
CA GLU A 184 3.87 -0.53 25.68
C GLU A 184 2.78 0.16 26.52
N ALA A 185 1.60 -0.47 26.66
CA ALA A 185 0.46 -0.01 27.46
C ALA A 185 0.34 -0.76 28.79
#